data_AF-A0AAV9ACX0-F1
#
_entry.id   AF-A0AAV9ACX0-F1
#
_cell.length_a   1.000
_cell.length_b   1.000
_cell.length_c   1.000
_cell.angle_alpha   90.00
_cell.angle_beta   90.00
_cell.angle_gamma   90.00
#
_symmetry.space_group_name_H-M   'P 1'
#
loop_
_entity.id
_entity.type
_entity.pdbx_description
1 polymer ?
#
loop_
_entity_poly.entity_id
_entity_poly.type
_entity_poly.pdbx_seq_one_letter_code
_entity_poly.pdbx_strand_id
1 'polypeptide(L)'
;MRLAINLSHHVMTTATTTTTRLAHRHRLVTAISTTLAPPKPTQRVIRIGKQWREYQGLHNWEGLLDPLDDALRSEILRYGKFVEAAYTAFDFDPDSPTYATSLHSRHSLLANSGFPDSGYRVTRHLHATSSVDLPAWVDRAPTWLSKQSSWIGFVAVSTDETEIARLGRRDIVIAYRGTSTCLEWLENVRTGLTCLDHHGSPMVASGFWSLYTTRARELASLREEVREEVRRLLSVYKGEPISVTVTGHSLGAALGVLTAYGVVREFGVLTTVVSFGGPRVGNERFGRELERGGGRVLRIVNTQDVITKVPGFVIEGGREGWVTKWLSETGWVYAEVGRELRLNSSDSPRKDVRAGNVATCHELGVYLHLVNSFMSSRCPIRATADQTNLDFLNLFARYRQRTRTPVA
;
A
#
# COMPACT_ATOMS: atom_id res chain seq x y z
N MET A 1 -1.13 64.98 -27.36
CA MET A 1 -1.79 65.86 -28.36
C MET A 1 -1.05 65.68 -29.69
N ARG A 2 -1.59 64.89 -30.65
CA ARG A 2 -1.03 64.62 -32.01
C ARG A 2 0.39 63.98 -32.00
N LEU A 3 0.88 63.20 -32.97
CA LEU A 3 0.35 62.41 -34.12
C LEU A 3 1.15 61.05 -34.10
N ALA A 4 1.27 60.12 -35.06
CA ALA A 4 0.86 59.88 -36.45
C ALA A 4 0.74 58.33 -36.68
N ILE A 5 0.02 57.78 -37.68
CA ILE A 5 0.35 57.58 -39.13
C ILE A 5 1.67 56.78 -39.38
N ASN A 6 1.76 55.71 -40.20
CA ASN A 6 0.80 54.67 -40.63
C ASN A 6 1.55 53.50 -41.36
N LEU A 7 0.87 52.37 -41.60
CA LEU A 7 1.08 51.36 -42.67
C LEU A 7 2.49 50.82 -43.03
N SER A 8 2.72 49.57 -42.61
CA SER A 8 3.02 48.37 -43.44
C SER A 8 3.48 48.53 -44.92
N HIS A 9 4.55 47.82 -45.32
CA HIS A 9 4.43 46.55 -46.09
C HIS A 9 5.75 45.80 -46.39
N HIS A 10 5.59 44.49 -46.63
CA HIS A 10 6.42 43.56 -47.43
C HIS A 10 7.78 43.01 -46.96
N VAL A 11 8.08 41.87 -47.57
CA VAL A 11 9.19 40.91 -47.38
C VAL A 11 9.83 40.71 -48.75
N MET A 12 11.17 40.70 -48.87
CA MET A 12 11.91 39.67 -49.66
C MET A 12 13.45 39.84 -49.67
N THR A 13 14.11 38.71 -49.37
CA THR A 13 15.36 38.16 -49.95
C THR A 13 16.73 38.87 -49.94
N THR A 14 17.74 38.00 -49.81
CA THR A 14 19.11 38.04 -50.40
C THR A 14 20.14 39.07 -49.92
N ALA A 15 20.93 38.61 -48.93
CA ALA A 15 22.37 38.37 -49.02
C ALA A 15 23.33 39.53 -49.43
N THR A 16 24.23 39.86 -48.49
CA THR A 16 25.62 40.21 -48.84
C THR A 16 26.58 39.81 -47.72
N THR A 17 27.63 39.05 -48.06
CA THR A 17 28.84 38.85 -47.24
C THR A 17 29.55 40.20 -47.08
N THR A 18 30.24 40.60 -46.00
CA THR A 18 31.14 39.90 -45.06
C THR A 18 31.26 40.79 -43.78
N THR A 19 31.78 40.39 -42.61
CA THR A 19 33.22 40.56 -42.26
C THR A 19 33.55 40.06 -40.83
N THR A 20 34.06 38.81 -40.74
CA THR A 20 35.05 38.30 -39.76
C THR A 20 34.77 38.26 -38.23
N ARG A 21 35.56 37.40 -37.55
CA ARG A 21 35.82 37.33 -36.09
C ARG A 21 34.66 36.94 -35.14
N LEU A 22 34.19 35.68 -35.21
CA LEU A 22 34.17 34.79 -34.02
C LEU A 22 33.99 33.27 -34.29
N ALA A 23 34.48 32.74 -35.43
CA ALA A 23 34.20 31.37 -35.87
C ALA A 23 35.46 30.48 -36.06
N HIS A 24 36.31 30.37 -35.03
CA HIS A 24 37.49 29.48 -35.09
C HIS A 24 37.78 28.73 -33.77
N ARG A 25 36.73 28.21 -33.11
CA ARG A 25 36.88 27.36 -31.91
C ARG A 25 35.91 26.18 -31.79
N HIS A 26 35.17 25.85 -32.86
CA HIS A 26 34.31 24.67 -32.95
C HIS A 26 34.68 23.80 -34.17
N ARG A 27 35.77 23.03 -34.06
CA ARG A 27 36.09 21.90 -34.95
C ARG A 27 37.21 21.00 -34.41
N LEU A 28 36.96 20.37 -33.28
CA LEU A 28 37.63 19.17 -32.75
C LEU A 28 36.80 18.63 -31.57
N VAL A 29 36.94 17.34 -31.25
CA VAL A 29 36.11 16.62 -30.24
C VAL A 29 34.62 16.48 -30.63
N THR A 30 34.37 15.75 -31.72
CA THR A 30 33.17 14.91 -31.84
C THR A 30 33.60 13.48 -32.23
N ALA A 31 34.46 12.89 -31.40
CA ALA A 31 34.78 11.46 -31.47
C ALA A 31 33.83 10.71 -30.53
N ILE A 32 33.18 9.66 -31.04
CA ILE A 32 32.12 8.96 -30.32
C ILE A 32 32.74 8.12 -29.18
N SER A 33 32.37 8.45 -27.94
CA SER A 33 32.56 7.57 -26.79
C SER A 33 31.22 7.37 -26.08
N THR A 34 30.30 6.70 -26.77
CA THR A 34 29.10 6.14 -26.15
C THR A 34 29.52 4.97 -25.26
N THR A 35 30.01 5.26 -24.06
CA THR A 35 30.13 4.28 -22.99
C THR A 35 28.73 3.77 -22.68
N LEU A 36 28.41 2.58 -23.20
CA LEU A 36 27.19 1.85 -22.85
C LEU A 36 27.13 1.76 -21.32
N ALA A 37 26.07 2.32 -20.73
CA ALA A 37 25.80 2.12 -19.32
C ALA A 37 25.76 0.61 -19.05
N PRO A 38 26.38 0.11 -17.96
CA PRO A 38 26.34 -1.31 -17.66
C PRO A 38 24.88 -1.78 -17.60
N PRO A 39 24.54 -2.95 -18.17
CA PRO A 39 23.17 -3.43 -18.16
C PRO A 39 22.67 -3.47 -16.71
N LYS A 40 21.52 -2.83 -16.46
CA LYS A 40 20.87 -2.90 -15.13
C LYS A 40 20.81 -4.37 -14.73
N PRO A 41 21.26 -4.76 -13.52
CA PRO A 41 21.30 -6.16 -13.13
C PRO A 41 19.90 -6.74 -13.28
N THR A 42 19.76 -7.75 -14.14
CA THR A 42 18.50 -8.42 -14.43
C THR A 42 18.07 -9.18 -13.18
N GLN A 43 17.32 -8.48 -12.31
CA GLN A 43 16.86 -8.99 -11.03
C GLN A 43 16.14 -10.32 -11.26
N ARG A 44 16.78 -11.41 -10.83
CA ARG A 44 16.42 -12.78 -11.24
C ARG A 44 14.97 -13.07 -10.83
N VAL A 45 14.07 -13.03 -11.81
CA VAL A 45 12.62 -13.16 -11.61
C VAL A 45 12.32 -14.52 -10.99
N ILE A 46 11.96 -14.52 -9.69
CA ILE A 46 11.81 -15.76 -8.93
C ILE A 46 10.45 -16.37 -9.22
N ARG A 47 10.46 -17.65 -9.62
CA ARG A 47 9.28 -18.42 -10.02
C ARG A 47 8.81 -19.31 -8.87
N ILE A 48 7.67 -18.96 -8.29
CA ILE A 48 7.03 -19.75 -7.22
C ILE A 48 6.21 -20.92 -7.78
N GLY A 49 5.63 -20.78 -8.98
CA GLY A 49 5.09 -21.89 -9.78
C GLY A 49 4.21 -22.86 -8.99
N LYS A 50 4.54 -24.15 -8.99
CA LYS A 50 3.77 -25.20 -8.30
C LYS A 50 3.71 -25.03 -6.77
N GLN A 51 4.67 -24.33 -6.16
CA GLN A 51 4.74 -24.10 -4.72
C GLN A 51 3.96 -22.85 -4.26
N TRP A 52 3.16 -22.23 -5.13
CA TRP A 52 2.49 -20.96 -4.83
C TRP A 52 1.68 -20.94 -3.53
N ARG A 53 1.10 -22.09 -3.14
CA ARG A 53 0.33 -22.22 -1.90
C ARG A 53 1.17 -22.01 -0.65
N GLU A 54 2.45 -22.38 -0.67
CA GLU A 54 3.38 -22.14 0.45
C GLU A 54 3.65 -20.64 0.64
N TYR A 55 3.91 -19.93 -0.46
CA TYR A 55 4.11 -18.49 -0.45
C TYR A 55 2.81 -17.70 -0.14
N GLN A 56 1.66 -18.33 -0.32
CA GLN A 56 0.34 -17.87 0.14
C GLN A 56 -0.02 -18.40 1.54
N GLY A 57 0.96 -18.93 2.29
CA GLY A 57 0.82 -19.24 3.71
C GLY A 57 0.05 -20.51 4.03
N LEU A 58 -0.07 -21.50 3.11
CA LEU A 58 -0.77 -22.77 3.38
C LEU A 58 -0.36 -23.37 4.73
N HIS A 59 0.96 -23.50 4.94
CA HIS A 59 1.64 -23.92 6.16
C HIS A 59 2.19 -22.72 6.97
N ASN A 60 1.47 -21.59 7.01
CA ASN A 60 1.76 -20.41 7.82
C ASN A 60 3.19 -19.83 7.66
N TRP A 61 3.80 -20.00 6.49
CA TRP A 61 5.19 -19.60 6.19
C TRP A 61 6.25 -20.21 7.13
N GLU A 62 5.97 -21.38 7.70
CA GLU A 62 6.93 -22.15 8.50
C GLU A 62 8.22 -22.41 7.69
N GLY A 63 9.37 -22.13 8.29
CA GLY A 63 10.69 -22.23 7.61
C GLY A 63 11.00 -21.16 6.56
N LEU A 64 10.08 -20.23 6.26
CA LEU A 64 10.27 -19.18 5.23
C LEU A 64 10.52 -17.76 5.77
N LEU A 65 10.29 -17.52 7.08
CA LEU A 65 10.37 -16.18 7.69
C LEU A 65 11.70 -15.87 8.38
N ASP A 66 12.41 -16.89 8.90
CA ASP A 66 13.71 -16.74 9.57
C ASP A 66 14.58 -17.99 9.36
N PRO A 67 15.61 -17.95 8.48
CA PRO A 67 15.93 -16.84 7.59
C PRO A 67 14.80 -16.53 6.60
N LEU A 68 14.68 -15.28 6.19
CA LEU A 68 13.66 -14.86 5.22
C LEU A 68 14.03 -15.34 3.82
N ASP A 69 13.23 -16.27 3.28
CA ASP A 69 13.39 -16.82 1.94
C ASP A 69 13.33 -15.72 0.85
N ASP A 70 14.15 -15.86 -0.20
CA ASP A 70 14.27 -14.87 -1.26
C ASP A 70 13.06 -14.81 -2.20
N ALA A 71 12.34 -15.91 -2.41
CA ALA A 71 11.10 -15.91 -3.18
C ALA A 71 9.97 -15.24 -2.40
N LEU A 72 9.83 -15.55 -1.10
CA LEU A 72 8.87 -14.90 -0.21
C LEU A 72 9.17 -13.40 -0.07
N ARG A 73 10.45 -13.02 0.13
CA ARG A 73 10.92 -11.63 0.10
C ARG A 73 10.51 -10.92 -1.19
N SER A 74 10.73 -11.54 -2.35
CA SER A 74 10.37 -10.97 -3.65
C SER A 74 8.85 -10.76 -3.77
N GLU A 75 8.02 -11.69 -3.27
CA GLU A 75 6.57 -11.54 -3.28
C GLU A 75 6.09 -10.48 -2.28
N ILE A 76 6.64 -10.40 -1.06
CA ILE A 76 6.32 -9.32 -0.09
C ILE A 76 6.64 -7.96 -0.72
N LEU A 77 7.82 -7.77 -1.32
CA LEU A 77 8.18 -6.52 -1.99
C LEU A 77 7.25 -6.22 -3.19
N ARG A 78 6.82 -7.24 -3.94
CA ARG A 78 5.83 -7.10 -5.03
C ARG A 78 4.47 -6.64 -4.51
N TYR A 79 3.98 -7.20 -3.40
CA TYR A 79 2.76 -6.76 -2.73
C TYR A 79 2.90 -5.37 -2.11
N GLY A 80 4.10 -4.95 -1.72
CA GLY A 80 4.44 -3.58 -1.34
C GLY A 80 4.23 -2.58 -2.47
N LYS A 81 4.73 -2.86 -3.68
CA LYS A 81 4.58 -1.97 -4.86
C LYS A 81 3.14 -1.68 -5.23
N PHE A 82 2.19 -2.61 -5.01
CA PHE A 82 0.77 -2.33 -5.21
C PHE A 82 0.22 -1.29 -4.21
N VAL A 83 0.75 -1.24 -2.98
CA VAL A 83 0.39 -0.23 -1.98
C VAL A 83 1.06 1.10 -2.29
N GLU A 84 2.32 1.11 -2.75
CA GLU A 84 2.99 2.32 -3.25
C GLU A 84 2.26 2.91 -4.46
N ALA A 85 1.74 2.06 -5.36
CA ALA A 85 0.89 2.48 -6.46
C ALA A 85 -0.44 3.06 -5.94
N ALA A 86 -1.04 2.48 -4.90
CA ALA A 86 -2.25 3.03 -4.27
C ALA A 86 -2.01 4.39 -3.60
N TYR A 87 -0.86 4.61 -2.96
CA TYR A 87 -0.47 5.95 -2.49
C TYR A 87 -0.26 6.91 -3.67
N THR A 88 0.53 6.52 -4.67
CA THR A 88 0.91 7.39 -5.80
C THR A 88 -0.29 7.78 -6.68
N ALA A 89 -1.33 6.94 -6.74
CA ALA A 89 -2.56 7.21 -7.49
C ALA A 89 -3.55 8.15 -6.78
N PHE A 90 -3.40 8.44 -5.48
CA PHE A 90 -4.39 9.19 -4.72
C PHE A 90 -4.10 10.70 -4.71
N ASP A 91 -5.16 11.51 -4.83
CA ASP A 91 -5.05 12.95 -4.75
C ASP A 91 -5.07 13.43 -3.28
N PHE A 92 -3.91 13.88 -2.81
CA PHE A 92 -3.66 14.34 -1.45
C PHE A 92 -3.71 15.86 -1.28
N ASP A 93 -3.83 16.63 -2.36
CA ASP A 93 -3.83 18.08 -2.32
C ASP A 93 -5.23 18.59 -1.91
N PRO A 94 -5.41 19.19 -0.71
CA PRO A 94 -6.73 19.59 -0.21
C PRO A 94 -7.38 20.72 -1.01
N ASP A 95 -6.59 21.47 -1.78
CA ASP A 95 -7.05 22.57 -2.63
C ASP A 95 -7.38 22.09 -4.06
N SER A 96 -7.02 20.84 -4.39
CA SER A 96 -7.33 20.21 -5.68
C SER A 96 -8.83 19.89 -5.82
N PRO A 97 -9.46 20.16 -6.98
CA PRO A 97 -10.84 19.74 -7.23
C PRO A 97 -11.00 18.21 -7.17
N THR A 98 -9.96 17.46 -7.54
CA THR A 98 -9.92 15.99 -7.49
C THR A 98 -9.47 15.42 -6.13
N TYR A 99 -9.29 16.24 -5.10
CA TYR A 99 -8.92 15.80 -3.74
C TYR A 99 -9.70 14.56 -3.29
N ALA A 100 -9.01 13.64 -2.63
CA ALA A 100 -9.55 12.39 -2.11
C ALA A 100 -10.09 11.39 -3.17
N THR A 101 -9.74 11.58 -4.45
CA THR A 101 -10.04 10.65 -5.55
C THR A 101 -8.77 10.04 -6.17
N SER A 102 -8.91 9.27 -7.26
CA SER A 102 -7.78 8.72 -8.02
C SER A 102 -7.35 9.68 -9.13
N LEU A 103 -6.08 10.10 -9.11
CA LEU A 103 -5.41 10.86 -10.16
C LEU A 103 -5.36 10.13 -11.52
N HIS A 104 -5.62 8.81 -11.54
CA HIS A 104 -5.48 7.96 -12.71
C HIS A 104 -6.70 7.06 -12.92
N SER A 105 -7.02 6.79 -14.18
CA SER A 105 -8.02 5.78 -14.56
C SER A 105 -7.54 4.37 -14.23
N ARG A 106 -8.47 3.42 -14.07
CA ARG A 106 -8.16 1.97 -13.97
C ARG A 106 -7.15 1.49 -15.04
N HIS A 107 -7.23 2.00 -16.27
CA HIS A 107 -6.40 1.51 -17.37
C HIS A 107 -4.97 2.07 -17.35
N SER A 108 -4.74 3.20 -16.67
CA SER A 108 -3.44 3.86 -16.56
C SER A 108 -2.82 3.84 -15.16
N LEU A 109 -3.56 3.44 -14.12
CA LEU A 109 -3.13 3.54 -12.72
C LEU A 109 -1.77 2.88 -12.47
N LEU A 110 -1.61 1.60 -12.78
CA LEU A 110 -0.36 0.89 -12.46
C LEU A 110 0.83 1.46 -13.26
N ALA A 111 0.64 1.83 -14.53
CA ALA A 111 1.69 2.43 -15.34
C ALA A 111 2.12 3.82 -14.82
N ASN A 112 1.16 4.72 -14.60
CA ASN A 112 1.41 6.09 -14.17
C ASN A 112 1.90 6.17 -12.72
N SER A 113 1.53 5.20 -11.88
CA SER A 113 2.00 5.08 -10.48
C SER A 113 3.26 4.22 -10.32
N GLY A 114 4.07 4.04 -11.38
CA GLY A 114 5.42 3.49 -11.29
C GLY A 114 5.53 1.96 -11.32
N PHE A 115 4.47 1.24 -11.70
CA PHE A 115 4.43 -0.22 -11.81
C PHE A 115 3.81 -0.73 -13.14
N PRO A 116 4.26 -0.25 -14.32
CA PRO A 116 3.69 -0.63 -15.62
C PRO A 116 3.76 -2.13 -15.88
N ASP A 117 4.96 -2.71 -15.79
CA ASP A 117 5.24 -4.11 -16.14
C ASP A 117 4.88 -5.09 -15.01
N SER A 118 3.74 -4.83 -14.35
CA SER A 118 3.24 -5.65 -13.22
C SER A 118 2.71 -7.02 -13.66
N GLY A 119 2.20 -7.13 -14.89
CA GLY A 119 1.41 -8.26 -15.37
C GLY A 119 -0.08 -8.23 -14.96
N TYR A 120 -0.53 -7.15 -14.31
CA TYR A 120 -1.88 -7.02 -13.74
C TYR A 120 -2.66 -5.90 -14.43
N ARG A 121 -3.99 -6.08 -14.48
CA ARG A 121 -4.95 -5.06 -14.92
C ARG A 121 -5.85 -4.67 -13.76
N VAL A 122 -5.95 -3.37 -13.47
CA VAL A 122 -6.91 -2.83 -12.48
C VAL A 122 -8.32 -2.88 -13.05
N THR A 123 -9.27 -3.38 -12.27
CA THR A 123 -10.65 -3.66 -12.69
C THR A 123 -11.70 -2.89 -11.91
N ARG A 124 -11.47 -2.55 -10.63
CA ARG A 124 -12.37 -1.73 -9.78
C ARG A 124 -11.54 -0.74 -8.98
N HIS A 125 -11.96 0.53 -8.93
CA HIS A 125 -11.51 1.48 -7.91
C HIS A 125 -12.36 1.29 -6.66
N LEU A 126 -11.77 1.42 -5.48
CA LEU A 126 -12.43 1.17 -4.20
C LEU A 126 -12.48 2.43 -3.34
N HIS A 127 -13.61 2.65 -2.67
CA HIS A 127 -13.87 3.81 -1.83
C HIS A 127 -14.29 3.39 -0.42
N ALA A 128 -13.87 4.16 0.58
CA ALA A 128 -14.29 4.00 1.97
C ALA A 128 -15.13 5.22 2.40
N THR A 129 -16.21 4.97 3.14
CA THR A 129 -17.11 5.99 3.69
C THR A 129 -17.02 5.98 5.21
N SER A 130 -16.95 7.15 5.84
CA SER A 130 -17.00 7.26 7.31
C SER A 130 -18.39 7.68 7.77
N SER A 131 -19.02 6.92 8.66
CA SER A 131 -20.32 7.26 9.28
C SER A 131 -20.16 8.20 10.49
N VAL A 132 -19.23 9.17 10.43
CA VAL A 132 -19.08 10.18 11.48
C VAL A 132 -19.97 11.35 11.12
N ASP A 133 -21.07 11.51 11.85
CA ASP A 133 -21.94 12.68 11.75
C ASP A 133 -21.13 13.95 12.05
N LEU A 134 -20.91 14.74 11.01
CA LEU A 134 -20.22 16.02 11.11
C LEU A 134 -21.18 17.03 11.75
N PRO A 135 -20.78 17.75 12.82
CA PRO A 135 -21.66 18.74 13.47
C PRO A 135 -22.15 19.81 12.50
N ALA A 136 -23.35 20.35 12.70
CA ALA A 136 -23.99 21.31 11.78
C ALA A 136 -23.23 22.64 11.53
N TRP A 137 -22.12 22.91 12.22
CA TRP A 137 -21.22 24.02 11.86
C TRP A 137 -20.27 23.68 10.69
N VAL A 138 -20.14 22.40 10.33
CA VAL A 138 -19.26 21.88 9.27
C VAL A 138 -19.79 22.20 7.86
N ASP A 139 -21.02 22.69 7.71
CA ASP A 139 -21.51 23.30 6.45
C ASP A 139 -20.69 24.54 6.02
N ARG A 140 -19.79 25.04 6.87
CA ARG A 140 -18.81 26.11 6.57
C ARG A 140 -17.35 25.63 6.52
N ALA A 141 -17.12 24.31 6.57
CA ALA A 141 -15.78 23.74 6.57
C ALA A 141 -15.17 23.65 5.15
N PRO A 142 -13.83 23.60 5.02
CA PRO A 142 -13.18 23.39 3.74
C PRO A 142 -13.57 22.04 3.10
N THR A 143 -13.51 22.00 1.76
CA THR A 143 -14.06 20.96 0.88
C THR A 143 -13.59 19.52 1.17
N TRP A 144 -12.49 19.36 1.92
CA TRP A 144 -11.99 18.06 2.35
C TRP A 144 -12.81 17.42 3.48
N LEU A 145 -13.54 18.19 4.30
CA LEU A 145 -14.48 17.63 5.29
C LEU A 145 -15.79 17.14 4.67
N SER A 146 -16.28 17.77 3.60
CA SER A 146 -17.63 17.50 3.07
C SER A 146 -17.73 16.23 2.19
N LYS A 147 -16.60 15.64 1.77
CA LYS A 147 -16.56 14.37 1.03
C LYS A 147 -16.73 13.17 1.97
N GLN A 148 -17.98 12.73 2.15
CA GLN A 148 -18.35 11.55 2.96
C GLN A 148 -17.62 10.25 2.57
N SER A 149 -17.24 10.12 1.28
CA SER A 149 -16.55 8.95 0.73
C SER A 149 -15.23 9.37 0.06
N SER A 150 -14.18 8.56 0.27
CA SER A 150 -12.83 8.80 -0.23
C SER A 150 -12.26 7.55 -0.91
N TRP A 151 -11.52 7.73 -2.00
CA TRP A 151 -10.82 6.63 -2.66
C TRP A 151 -9.76 6.03 -1.74
N ILE A 152 -9.77 4.71 -1.55
CA ILE A 152 -8.93 3.99 -0.59
C ILE A 152 -8.03 2.94 -1.24
N GLY A 153 -8.29 2.55 -2.49
CA GLY A 153 -7.55 1.49 -3.15
C GLY A 153 -8.15 0.98 -4.46
N PHE A 154 -7.76 -0.21 -4.86
CA PHE A 154 -8.23 -0.85 -6.09
C PHE A 154 -8.22 -2.38 -6.02
N VAL A 155 -9.00 -3.01 -6.90
CA VAL A 155 -8.88 -4.43 -7.26
C VAL A 155 -8.18 -4.53 -8.62
N ALA A 156 -7.20 -5.43 -8.72
CA ALA A 156 -6.53 -5.82 -9.96
C ALA A 156 -6.47 -7.34 -10.07
N VAL A 157 -6.28 -7.85 -11.28
CA VAL A 157 -6.11 -9.29 -11.54
C VAL A 157 -4.94 -9.51 -12.50
N SER A 158 -4.16 -10.57 -12.28
CA SER A 158 -3.10 -10.97 -13.20
C SER A 158 -3.69 -11.37 -14.56
N THR A 159 -3.26 -10.70 -15.62
CA THR A 159 -3.73 -10.92 -17.00
C THR A 159 -2.60 -11.24 -17.98
N ASP A 160 -1.35 -11.01 -17.60
CA ASP A 160 -0.21 -11.47 -18.39
C ASP A 160 0.09 -12.95 -18.12
N GLU A 161 0.18 -13.75 -19.18
CA GLU A 161 0.37 -15.19 -19.08
C GLU A 161 1.79 -15.58 -18.61
N THR A 162 2.80 -14.70 -18.72
CA THR A 162 4.14 -14.95 -18.17
C THR A 162 4.14 -14.77 -16.65
N GLU A 163 3.47 -13.73 -16.12
CA GLU A 163 3.27 -13.53 -14.68
C GLU A 163 2.39 -14.62 -14.08
N ILE A 164 1.30 -15.04 -14.76
CA ILE A 164 0.47 -16.18 -14.33
C ILE A 164 1.31 -17.47 -14.28
N ALA A 165 2.12 -17.74 -15.31
CA ALA A 165 3.03 -18.88 -15.34
C ALA A 165 4.16 -18.78 -14.28
N ARG A 166 4.54 -17.58 -13.85
CA ARG A 166 5.49 -17.36 -12.73
C ARG A 166 4.83 -17.63 -11.38
N LEU A 167 3.62 -17.10 -11.18
CA LEU A 167 2.80 -17.20 -9.97
C LEU A 167 2.16 -18.58 -9.77
N GLY A 168 2.07 -19.40 -10.83
CA GLY A 168 1.45 -20.73 -10.82
C GLY A 168 -0.08 -20.72 -10.70
N ARG A 169 -0.71 -19.56 -10.85
CA ARG A 169 -2.12 -19.26 -10.57
C ARG A 169 -2.50 -17.91 -11.18
N ARG A 170 -3.79 -17.63 -11.29
CA ARG A 170 -4.31 -16.27 -11.47
C ARG A 170 -4.51 -15.64 -10.09
N ASP A 171 -3.93 -14.48 -9.83
CA ASP A 171 -3.97 -13.80 -8.53
C ASP A 171 -4.82 -12.53 -8.64
N ILE A 172 -5.81 -12.39 -7.77
CA ILE A 172 -6.66 -11.20 -7.63
C ILE A 172 -6.07 -10.36 -6.50
N VAL A 173 -5.41 -9.25 -6.82
CA VAL A 173 -4.82 -8.34 -5.84
C VAL A 173 -5.80 -7.24 -5.47
N ILE A 174 -6.09 -7.10 -4.17
CA ILE A 174 -6.84 -5.99 -3.58
C ILE A 174 -5.85 -5.13 -2.80
N ALA A 175 -5.62 -3.90 -3.23
CA ALA A 175 -4.58 -3.02 -2.69
C ALA A 175 -5.18 -1.78 -2.01
N TYR A 176 -4.76 -1.50 -0.77
CA TYR A 176 -5.24 -0.36 0.04
C TYR A 176 -4.12 0.57 0.52
N ARG A 177 -4.29 1.88 0.32
CA ARG A 177 -3.45 2.89 0.98
C ARG A 177 -3.82 3.03 2.47
N GLY A 178 -2.89 3.53 3.28
CA GLY A 178 -3.20 4.11 4.58
C GLY A 178 -3.65 5.57 4.47
N THR A 179 -3.84 6.24 5.62
CA THR A 179 -4.14 7.68 5.70
C THR A 179 -2.85 8.51 5.58
N SER A 180 -2.93 9.75 5.10
CA SER A 180 -1.81 10.72 5.11
C SER A 180 -1.26 10.92 6.53
N THR A 181 -2.18 11.06 7.47
CA THR A 181 -1.97 11.38 8.89
C THR A 181 -2.46 10.22 9.74
N CYS A 182 -1.74 9.09 9.70
CA CYS A 182 -2.14 7.88 10.44
C CYS A 182 -2.26 8.07 11.96
N LEU A 183 -1.61 9.10 12.54
CA LEU A 183 -1.77 9.48 13.94
C LEU A 183 -3.13 10.15 14.22
N GLU A 184 -3.54 11.13 13.41
CA GLU A 184 -4.88 11.74 13.49
C GLU A 184 -5.96 10.67 13.29
N TRP A 185 -5.74 9.71 12.39
CA TRP A 185 -6.64 8.58 12.25
C TRP A 185 -6.66 7.69 13.50
N LEU A 186 -5.49 7.41 14.12
CA LEU A 186 -5.39 6.62 15.35
C LEU A 186 -6.11 7.28 16.53
N GLU A 187 -6.01 8.59 16.68
CA GLU A 187 -6.73 9.38 17.69
C GLU A 187 -8.25 9.36 17.46
N ASN A 188 -8.69 9.32 16.20
CA ASN A 188 -10.10 9.19 15.82
C ASN A 188 -10.63 7.73 15.86
N VAL A 189 -9.84 6.74 16.29
CA VAL A 189 -10.32 5.35 16.39
C VAL A 189 -11.29 5.22 17.54
N ARG A 190 -12.53 4.86 17.22
CA ARG A 190 -13.43 4.21 18.18
C ARG A 190 -12.85 2.83 18.51
N THR A 191 -12.01 2.80 19.55
CA THR A 191 -11.25 1.61 20.01
C THR A 191 -12.14 0.53 20.62
N GLY A 192 -13.42 0.83 20.86
CA GLY A 192 -14.43 -0.17 21.21
C GLY A 192 -14.55 -1.25 20.13
N LEU A 193 -14.44 -2.50 20.56
CA LEU A 193 -14.75 -3.69 19.77
C LEU A 193 -16.28 -3.75 19.51
N THR A 194 -16.67 -4.05 18.28
CA THR A 194 -18.05 -4.40 17.92
C THR A 194 -18.15 -5.88 17.58
N CYS A 195 -19.24 -6.53 18.01
CA CYS A 195 -19.64 -7.83 17.47
C CYS A 195 -19.88 -7.74 15.96
N LEU A 196 -19.53 -8.80 15.23
CA LEU A 196 -19.92 -8.97 13.83
C LEU A 196 -21.26 -9.71 13.67
N ASP A 197 -21.58 -10.58 14.62
CA ASP A 197 -22.82 -11.35 14.69
C ASP A 197 -23.46 -11.12 16.09
N HIS A 198 -23.69 -12.14 16.93
CA HIS A 198 -24.31 -12.00 18.27
C HIS A 198 -23.31 -11.92 19.45
N HIS A 199 -23.78 -11.91 20.70
CA HIS A 199 -22.89 -11.92 21.87
C HIS A 199 -21.91 -13.12 21.86
N GLY A 200 -20.64 -12.83 22.13
CA GLY A 200 -19.55 -13.82 22.04
C GLY A 200 -19.07 -14.13 20.62
N SER A 201 -19.61 -13.49 19.57
CA SER A 201 -19.14 -13.60 18.18
C SER A 201 -17.70 -13.08 17.99
N PRO A 202 -17.05 -13.35 16.84
CA PRO A 202 -15.89 -12.57 16.41
C PRO A 202 -16.15 -11.06 16.52
N MET A 203 -15.21 -10.33 17.11
CA MET A 203 -15.29 -8.88 17.30
C MET A 203 -14.14 -8.15 16.61
N VAL A 204 -14.40 -6.94 16.11
CA VAL A 204 -13.43 -6.09 15.40
C VAL A 204 -13.53 -4.63 15.87
N ALA A 205 -12.52 -3.79 15.63
CA ALA A 205 -12.62 -2.37 16.01
C ALA A 205 -13.76 -1.68 15.24
N SER A 206 -14.67 -1.02 15.98
CA SER A 206 -15.84 -0.36 15.40
C SER A 206 -15.48 0.71 14.36
N GLY A 207 -14.34 1.40 14.51
CA GLY A 207 -13.81 2.32 13.50
C GLY A 207 -13.46 1.67 12.15
N PHE A 208 -12.77 0.53 12.15
CA PHE A 208 -12.48 -0.21 10.90
C PHE A 208 -13.77 -0.76 10.27
N TRP A 209 -14.68 -1.26 11.11
CA TRP A 209 -15.94 -1.82 10.64
C TRP A 209 -16.84 -0.77 9.97
N SER A 210 -16.97 0.42 10.58
CA SER A 210 -17.68 1.56 9.96
C SER A 210 -17.10 1.90 8.58
N LEU A 211 -15.78 2.08 8.47
CA LEU A 211 -15.12 2.38 7.18
C LEU A 211 -15.29 1.27 6.13
N TYR A 212 -15.45 0.01 6.58
CA TYR A 212 -15.63 -1.14 5.70
C TYR A 212 -17.09 -1.33 5.24
N THR A 213 -18.09 -0.99 6.08
CA THR A 213 -19.50 -1.34 5.81
C THR A 213 -20.45 -0.15 5.61
N THR A 214 -20.01 1.09 5.82
CA THR A 214 -20.85 2.27 5.59
C THR A 214 -21.04 2.55 4.09
N ARG A 215 -22.24 2.96 3.70
CA ARG A 215 -22.59 3.47 2.35
C ARG A 215 -22.69 5.00 2.34
N ALA A 216 -22.37 5.64 1.22
CA ALA A 216 -22.49 7.09 1.06
C ALA A 216 -23.57 7.42 0.01
N ARG A 217 -24.79 7.74 0.45
CA ARG A 217 -25.95 7.99 -0.43
C ARG A 217 -26.12 6.79 -1.38
N GLU A 218 -26.03 7.00 -2.70
CA GLU A 218 -26.12 5.98 -3.74
C GLU A 218 -24.85 5.10 -3.90
N LEU A 219 -23.76 5.38 -3.16
CA LEU A 219 -22.52 4.62 -3.25
C LEU A 219 -22.54 3.40 -2.32
N ALA A 220 -22.29 2.22 -2.91
CA ALA A 220 -22.06 0.97 -2.20
C ALA A 220 -20.92 1.07 -1.17
N SER A 221 -20.96 0.23 -0.13
CA SER A 221 -19.90 0.19 0.88
C SER A 221 -18.63 -0.48 0.32
N LEU A 222 -17.48 -0.23 0.95
CA LEU A 222 -16.20 -0.86 0.57
C LEU A 222 -16.32 -2.39 0.50
N ARG A 223 -16.99 -2.99 1.50
CA ARG A 223 -17.34 -4.41 1.53
C ARG A 223 -18.12 -4.86 0.30
N GLU A 224 -19.05 -4.06 -0.18
CA GLU A 224 -19.89 -4.39 -1.34
C GLU A 224 -19.13 -4.21 -2.67
N GLU A 225 -18.36 -3.13 -2.85
CA GLU A 225 -17.52 -2.95 -4.05
C GLU A 225 -16.56 -4.13 -4.25
N VAL A 226 -15.98 -4.63 -3.16
CA VAL A 226 -15.11 -5.82 -3.15
C VAL A 226 -15.89 -7.11 -3.43
N ARG A 227 -17.04 -7.31 -2.77
CA ARG A 227 -17.87 -8.53 -2.95
C ARG A 227 -18.42 -8.68 -4.37
N GLU A 228 -18.83 -7.59 -4.99
CA GLU A 228 -19.24 -7.55 -6.39
C GLU A 228 -18.09 -7.97 -7.31
N GLU A 229 -16.93 -7.32 -7.14
CA GLU A 229 -15.81 -7.48 -8.05
C GLU A 229 -15.11 -8.84 -7.90
N VAL A 230 -14.90 -9.33 -6.68
CA VAL A 230 -14.33 -10.67 -6.44
C VAL A 230 -15.27 -11.75 -7.00
N ARG A 231 -16.58 -11.66 -6.75
CA ARG A 231 -17.59 -12.55 -7.36
C ARG A 231 -17.52 -12.53 -8.88
N ARG A 232 -17.42 -11.34 -9.49
CA ARG A 232 -17.32 -11.16 -10.94
C ARG A 232 -16.05 -11.81 -11.50
N LEU A 233 -14.90 -11.61 -10.85
CA LEU A 233 -13.62 -12.18 -11.27
C LEU A 233 -13.57 -13.70 -11.11
N LEU A 234 -14.06 -14.24 -9.99
CA LEU A 234 -14.16 -15.69 -9.76
C LEU A 234 -15.12 -16.37 -10.77
N SER A 235 -16.16 -15.66 -11.23
CA SER A 235 -17.04 -16.15 -12.30
C SER A 235 -16.37 -16.11 -13.67
N VAL A 236 -15.62 -15.05 -14.01
CA VAL A 236 -14.96 -14.87 -15.31
C VAL A 236 -13.83 -15.90 -15.53
N TYR A 237 -13.08 -16.22 -14.48
CA TYR A 237 -11.92 -17.12 -14.54
C TYR A 237 -12.22 -18.53 -13.98
N LYS A 238 -13.50 -18.90 -13.93
CA LYS A 238 -13.98 -20.16 -13.34
C LYS A 238 -13.33 -21.38 -14.00
N GLY A 239 -12.61 -22.17 -13.20
CA GLY A 239 -11.90 -23.38 -13.64
C GLY A 239 -10.37 -23.25 -13.56
N GLU A 240 -9.84 -22.03 -13.46
CA GLU A 240 -8.42 -21.79 -13.22
C GLU A 240 -8.04 -21.92 -11.74
N PRO A 241 -6.76 -22.19 -11.41
CA PRO A 241 -6.24 -22.00 -10.05
C PRO A 241 -6.22 -20.50 -9.72
N ILE A 242 -7.08 -20.07 -8.79
CA ILE A 242 -7.19 -18.66 -8.35
C ILE A 242 -6.78 -18.50 -6.88
N SER A 243 -6.13 -17.37 -6.56
CA SER A 243 -6.04 -16.82 -5.20
C SER A 243 -6.61 -15.40 -5.15
N VAL A 244 -6.99 -14.96 -3.94
CA VAL A 244 -7.16 -13.53 -3.63
C VAL A 244 -6.01 -13.12 -2.72
N THR A 245 -5.22 -12.13 -3.11
CA THR A 245 -4.25 -11.50 -2.21
C THR A 245 -4.69 -10.09 -1.86
N VAL A 246 -4.68 -9.76 -0.57
CA VAL A 246 -5.00 -8.43 -0.05
C VAL A 246 -3.72 -7.80 0.47
N THR A 247 -3.42 -6.58 0.08
CA THR A 247 -2.22 -5.86 0.50
C THR A 247 -2.55 -4.45 0.94
N GLY A 248 -1.88 -3.97 1.98
CA GLY A 248 -2.15 -2.65 2.52
C GLY A 248 -1.18 -2.20 3.60
N HIS A 249 -1.14 -0.89 3.81
CA HIS A 249 -0.32 -0.24 4.83
C HIS A 249 -1.18 0.49 5.86
N SER A 250 -0.84 0.37 7.15
CA SER A 250 -1.51 1.07 8.25
C SER A 250 -3.04 0.82 8.29
N LEU A 251 -3.89 1.86 8.15
CA LEU A 251 -5.34 1.68 7.97
C LEU A 251 -5.67 0.69 6.83
N GLY A 252 -4.95 0.74 5.71
CA GLY A 252 -5.14 -0.19 4.59
C GLY A 252 -4.80 -1.64 4.93
N ALA A 253 -3.86 -1.88 5.86
CA ALA A 253 -3.60 -3.23 6.37
C ALA A 253 -4.78 -3.77 7.19
N ALA A 254 -5.39 -2.94 8.04
CA ALA A 254 -6.52 -3.34 8.87
C ALA A 254 -7.80 -3.60 8.04
N LEU A 255 -8.09 -2.71 7.07
CA LEU A 255 -9.12 -2.95 6.05
C LEU A 255 -8.82 -4.23 5.25
N GLY A 256 -7.53 -4.53 5.01
CA GLY A 256 -7.10 -5.76 4.34
C GLY A 256 -7.52 -7.04 5.06
N VAL A 257 -7.40 -7.09 6.39
CA VAL A 257 -7.82 -8.24 7.20
C VAL A 257 -9.35 -8.37 7.24
N LEU A 258 -10.09 -7.25 7.33
CA LEU A 258 -11.56 -7.28 7.22
C LEU A 258 -12.02 -7.79 5.85
N THR A 259 -11.37 -7.34 4.77
CA THR A 259 -11.62 -7.79 3.41
C THR A 259 -11.36 -9.29 3.25
N ALA A 260 -10.24 -9.80 3.78
CA ALA A 260 -9.96 -11.23 3.73
C ALA A 260 -11.03 -12.06 4.44
N TYR A 261 -11.48 -11.63 5.63
CA TYR A 261 -12.56 -12.29 6.36
C TYR A 261 -13.89 -12.29 5.60
N GLY A 262 -14.25 -11.18 4.94
CA GLY A 262 -15.43 -11.09 4.09
C GLY A 262 -15.37 -12.01 2.87
N VAL A 263 -14.23 -12.05 2.17
CA VAL A 263 -13.98 -12.90 1.00
C VAL A 263 -14.00 -14.39 1.37
N VAL A 264 -13.33 -14.76 2.47
CA VAL A 264 -13.24 -16.14 2.96
C VAL A 264 -14.62 -16.70 3.34
N ARG A 265 -15.42 -15.98 4.14
CA ARG A 265 -16.76 -16.42 4.56
C ARG A 265 -17.78 -16.60 3.42
N GLU A 266 -17.51 -16.03 2.25
CA GLU A 266 -18.48 -15.97 1.14
C GLU A 266 -18.09 -16.80 -0.08
N PHE A 267 -16.79 -16.91 -0.38
CA PHE A 267 -16.30 -17.56 -1.60
C PHE A 267 -15.46 -18.82 -1.34
N GLY A 268 -15.00 -19.05 -0.10
CA GLY A 268 -14.16 -20.21 0.24
C GLY A 268 -12.81 -20.28 -0.51
N VAL A 269 -12.38 -19.17 -1.12
CA VAL A 269 -11.12 -19.08 -1.88
C VAL A 269 -9.95 -18.81 -0.93
N LEU A 270 -8.80 -19.45 -1.18
CA LEU A 270 -7.56 -19.18 -0.45
C LEU A 270 -7.22 -17.69 -0.56
N THR A 271 -7.27 -17.02 0.58
CA THR A 271 -7.17 -15.56 0.67
C THR A 271 -6.04 -15.15 1.60
N THR A 272 -5.04 -14.48 1.04
CA THR A 272 -3.82 -14.09 1.76
C THR A 272 -3.84 -12.59 2.04
N VAL A 273 -3.47 -12.16 3.24
CA VAL A 273 -3.16 -10.76 3.54
C VAL A 273 -1.65 -10.61 3.69
N VAL A 274 -1.04 -9.67 2.96
CA VAL A 274 0.35 -9.23 3.19
C VAL A 274 0.28 -7.77 3.60
N SER A 275 0.57 -7.49 4.87
CA SER A 275 0.23 -6.21 5.51
C SER A 275 1.44 -5.53 6.12
N PHE A 276 1.54 -4.21 5.99
CA PHE A 276 2.68 -3.41 6.44
C PHE A 276 2.23 -2.41 7.53
N GLY A 277 2.90 -2.38 8.69
CA GLY A 277 2.56 -1.43 9.76
C GLY A 277 1.13 -1.57 10.29
N GLY A 278 0.54 -2.77 10.20
CA GLY A 278 -0.88 -2.99 10.48
C GLY A 278 -1.20 -3.02 11.99
N PRO A 279 -2.12 -2.18 12.48
CA PRO A 279 -2.65 -2.27 13.85
C PRO A 279 -3.49 -3.53 14.07
N ARG A 280 -3.84 -3.85 15.33
CA ARG A 280 -4.72 -4.97 15.66
C ARG A 280 -6.16 -4.69 15.21
N VAL A 281 -6.78 -5.67 14.57
CA VAL A 281 -8.07 -5.47 13.87
C VAL A 281 -9.26 -5.96 14.70
N GLY A 282 -9.07 -7.00 15.53
CA GLY A 282 -10.14 -7.62 16.30
C GLY A 282 -9.64 -8.60 17.37
N ASN A 283 -10.55 -9.40 17.91
CA ASN A 283 -10.25 -10.36 18.97
C ASN A 283 -9.74 -11.72 18.45
N GLU A 284 -9.29 -12.57 19.36
CA GLU A 284 -8.72 -13.89 19.04
C GLU A 284 -9.74 -14.82 18.35
N ARG A 285 -11.04 -14.64 18.61
CA ARG A 285 -12.11 -15.39 17.93
C ARG A 285 -12.20 -15.00 16.44
N PHE A 286 -12.15 -13.71 16.12
CA PHE A 286 -12.09 -13.21 14.75
C PHE A 286 -10.88 -13.77 13.98
N GLY A 287 -9.69 -13.77 14.60
CA GLY A 287 -8.48 -14.36 14.00
C GLY A 287 -8.63 -15.86 13.69
N ARG A 288 -9.11 -16.65 14.66
CA ARG A 288 -9.32 -18.10 14.48
C ARG A 288 -10.38 -18.44 13.44
N GLU A 289 -11.45 -17.67 13.33
CA GLU A 289 -12.48 -17.89 12.32
C GLU A 289 -12.00 -17.53 10.90
N LEU A 290 -11.16 -16.50 10.75
CA LEU A 290 -10.46 -16.19 9.50
C LEU A 290 -9.52 -17.34 9.07
N GLU A 291 -8.65 -17.81 9.96
CA GLU A 291 -7.66 -18.86 9.64
C GLU A 291 -8.32 -20.21 9.31
N ARG A 292 -9.40 -20.57 10.03
CA ARG A 292 -10.19 -21.79 9.78
C ARG A 292 -10.89 -21.80 8.42
N GLY A 293 -11.33 -20.65 7.93
CA GLY A 293 -11.96 -20.55 6.61
C GLY A 293 -10.99 -20.64 5.43
N GLY A 294 -9.67 -20.71 5.67
CA GLY A 294 -8.64 -20.65 4.62
C GLY A 294 -8.10 -19.25 4.36
N GLY A 295 -8.37 -18.29 5.26
CA GLY A 295 -7.63 -17.04 5.33
C GLY A 295 -6.22 -17.26 5.84
N ARG A 296 -5.27 -16.46 5.36
CA ARG A 296 -3.88 -16.40 5.85
C ARG A 296 -3.46 -14.94 5.98
N VAL A 297 -2.76 -14.58 7.04
CA VAL A 297 -2.36 -13.20 7.31
C VAL A 297 -0.89 -13.15 7.68
N LEU A 298 -0.11 -12.38 6.92
CA LEU A 298 1.28 -12.05 7.20
C LEU A 298 1.36 -10.55 7.53
N ARG A 299 1.80 -10.25 8.76
CA ARG A 299 2.02 -8.89 9.26
C ARG A 299 3.51 -8.59 9.23
N ILE A 300 3.92 -7.70 8.33
CA ILE A 300 5.26 -7.12 8.32
C ILE A 300 5.27 -6.01 9.38
N VAL A 301 6.06 -6.20 10.44
CA VAL A 301 6.02 -5.41 11.68
C VAL A 301 7.39 -4.82 11.98
N ASN A 302 7.47 -3.51 12.14
CA ASN A 302 8.67 -2.85 12.63
C ASN A 302 8.58 -2.72 14.16
N THR A 303 9.54 -3.28 14.90
CA THR A 303 9.54 -3.23 16.38
C THR A 303 9.63 -1.81 16.94
N GLN A 304 10.08 -0.83 16.14
CA GLN A 304 10.11 0.59 16.50
C GLN A 304 8.81 1.34 16.15
N ASP A 305 7.88 0.72 15.42
CA ASP A 305 6.61 1.31 15.02
C ASP A 305 5.51 1.03 16.05
N VAL A 306 5.00 2.08 16.68
CA VAL A 306 3.94 2.00 17.70
C VAL A 306 2.58 1.59 17.11
N ILE A 307 2.32 1.85 15.83
CA ILE A 307 1.03 1.55 15.19
C ILE A 307 0.76 0.04 15.15
N THR A 308 1.81 -0.77 15.00
CA THR A 308 1.71 -2.24 15.04
C THR A 308 1.26 -2.79 16.39
N LYS A 309 1.43 -2.01 17.47
CA LYS A 309 1.22 -2.41 18.87
C LYS A 309 -0.11 -1.95 19.45
N VAL A 310 -0.94 -1.25 18.67
CA VAL A 310 -2.25 -0.72 19.09
C VAL A 310 -3.39 -1.29 18.26
N PRO A 311 -4.65 -1.23 18.74
CA PRO A 311 -5.07 -0.93 20.11
C PRO A 311 -4.73 -2.03 21.13
N GLY A 312 -4.66 -1.65 22.41
CA GLY A 312 -4.36 -2.54 23.55
C GLY A 312 -2.88 -2.77 23.83
N PHE A 313 -2.56 -3.32 25.00
CA PHE A 313 -1.22 -3.81 25.35
C PHE A 313 -1.09 -5.30 24.99
N VAL A 314 0.12 -5.76 24.66
CA VAL A 314 0.41 -7.20 24.53
C VAL A 314 0.42 -7.82 25.93
N ILE A 315 -0.24 -8.97 26.12
CA ILE A 315 -0.06 -9.80 27.31
C ILE A 315 1.09 -10.79 27.04
N GLU A 316 2.32 -10.28 27.03
CA GLU A 316 3.53 -11.09 27.16
C GLU A 316 3.96 -11.06 28.63
N GLY A 317 3.84 -12.21 29.32
CA GLY A 317 4.49 -12.55 30.59
C GLY A 317 4.55 -11.49 31.72
N GLY A 318 3.57 -11.52 32.63
CA GLY A 318 3.89 -11.27 34.05
C GLY A 318 3.45 -9.96 34.72
N ARG A 319 2.16 -9.58 34.61
CA ARG A 319 1.44 -8.88 35.70
C ARG A 319 -0.08 -8.93 35.48
N GLU A 320 -0.71 -10.05 35.85
CA GLU A 320 -2.17 -10.21 35.77
C GLU A 320 -2.88 -9.38 36.84
N GLY A 321 -3.94 -8.67 36.43
CA GLY A 321 -5.01 -8.21 37.32
C GLY A 321 -6.28 -9.01 37.03
N TRP A 322 -7.17 -9.14 38.02
CA TRP A 322 -8.42 -9.89 37.84
C TRP A 322 -9.29 -9.33 36.68
N VAL A 323 -9.24 -8.01 36.45
CA VAL A 323 -9.93 -7.34 35.33
C VAL A 323 -9.36 -7.76 33.97
N THR A 324 -8.03 -7.80 33.80
CA THR A 324 -7.42 -8.18 32.52
C THR A 324 -7.62 -9.66 32.22
N LYS A 325 -7.59 -10.51 33.25
CA LYS A 325 -7.97 -11.92 33.15
C LYS A 325 -9.42 -12.09 32.69
N TRP A 326 -10.38 -11.46 33.37
CA TRP A 326 -11.80 -11.53 33.00
C TRP A 326 -12.09 -11.00 31.58
N LEU A 327 -11.44 -9.90 31.17
CA LEU A 327 -11.55 -9.39 29.80
C LEU A 327 -10.97 -10.37 28.76
N SER A 328 -9.89 -11.09 29.08
CA SER A 328 -9.33 -12.12 28.20
C SER A 328 -10.24 -13.37 28.13
N GLU A 329 -10.79 -13.83 29.25
CA GLU A 329 -11.70 -14.98 29.34
C GLU A 329 -13.04 -14.72 28.61
N THR A 330 -13.51 -13.47 28.62
CA THR A 330 -14.71 -13.05 27.85
C THR A 330 -14.42 -12.76 26.37
N GLY A 331 -13.15 -12.65 25.96
CA GLY A 331 -12.75 -12.35 24.58
C GLY A 331 -12.88 -10.88 24.16
N TRP A 332 -12.96 -9.94 25.11
CA TRP A 332 -13.08 -8.49 24.89
C TRP A 332 -11.71 -7.78 24.78
N VAL A 333 -10.69 -8.50 24.29
CA VAL A 333 -9.32 -8.01 24.13
C VAL A 333 -8.88 -8.20 22.67
N TYR A 334 -8.15 -7.22 22.14
CA TYR A 334 -7.55 -7.31 20.81
C TYR A 334 -6.45 -8.38 20.78
N ALA A 335 -6.46 -9.19 19.72
CA ALA A 335 -5.44 -10.19 19.47
C ALA A 335 -4.64 -9.86 18.20
N GLU A 336 -3.50 -10.51 18.07
CA GLU A 336 -2.69 -10.47 16.86
C GLU A 336 -3.18 -11.59 15.93
N VAL A 337 -3.50 -11.23 14.69
CA VAL A 337 -4.11 -12.13 13.70
C VAL A 337 -3.06 -12.51 12.66
N GLY A 338 -2.91 -13.81 12.39
CA GLY A 338 -1.92 -14.31 11.44
C GLY A 338 -0.55 -14.59 12.05
N ARG A 339 0.50 -14.46 11.22
CA ARG A 339 1.92 -14.57 11.58
C ARG A 339 2.61 -13.22 11.38
N GLU A 340 3.72 -12.99 12.08
CA GLU A 340 4.50 -11.74 11.96
C GLU A 340 5.88 -12.00 11.35
N LEU A 341 6.28 -11.17 10.38
CA LEU A 341 7.69 -10.93 10.07
C LEU A 341 8.13 -9.72 10.90
N ARG A 342 8.79 -9.97 12.03
CA ARG A 342 9.33 -8.92 12.92
C ARG A 342 10.65 -8.39 12.35
N LEU A 343 10.67 -7.10 12.05
CA LEU A 343 11.80 -6.32 11.53
C LEU A 343 12.13 -5.19 12.51
N ASN A 344 13.32 -4.60 12.41
CA ASN A 344 13.78 -3.58 13.37
C ASN A 344 14.53 -2.45 12.64
N SER A 345 14.02 -1.21 12.68
CA SER A 345 14.73 -0.05 12.15
C SER A 345 16.16 0.11 12.70
N SER A 346 16.41 -0.30 13.94
CA SER A 346 17.72 -0.16 14.58
C SER A 346 18.82 -1.00 13.92
N ASP A 347 18.45 -2.12 13.28
CA ASP A 347 19.38 -3.04 12.62
C ASP A 347 19.65 -2.65 11.16
N SER A 348 19.09 -1.52 10.70
CA SER A 348 19.33 -1.01 9.34
C SER A 348 20.78 -0.55 9.16
N PRO A 349 21.44 -0.87 8.02
CA PRO A 349 22.73 -0.29 7.67
C PRO A 349 22.64 1.22 7.43
N ARG A 350 21.50 1.73 6.95
CA ARG A 350 21.32 3.16 6.61
C ARG A 350 20.96 3.99 7.85
N LYS A 351 21.76 5.02 8.12
CA LYS A 351 21.71 5.85 9.34
C LYS A 351 20.41 6.63 9.52
N ASP A 352 19.78 7.07 8.42
CA ASP A 352 18.50 7.78 8.39
C ASP A 352 17.31 6.90 8.82
N VAL A 353 17.32 5.62 8.46
CA VAL A 353 16.33 4.64 8.98
C VAL A 353 16.58 4.36 10.46
N ARG A 354 17.86 4.19 10.85
CA ARG A 354 18.27 3.85 12.22
C ARG A 354 18.07 4.99 13.23
N ALA A 355 18.19 6.23 12.78
CA ALA A 355 17.97 7.44 13.58
C ALA A 355 16.59 8.10 13.31
N GLY A 356 15.69 7.39 12.61
CA GLY A 356 14.34 7.86 12.35
C GLY A 356 13.52 8.02 13.64
N ASN A 357 12.64 9.01 13.66
CA ASN A 357 11.61 9.13 14.69
C ASN A 357 10.46 8.13 14.45
N VAL A 358 9.55 8.00 15.42
CA VAL A 358 8.42 7.06 15.39
C VAL A 358 7.55 7.21 14.13
N ALA A 359 7.33 8.44 13.65
CA ALA A 359 6.55 8.67 12.43
C ALA A 359 7.28 8.18 11.17
N THR A 360 8.60 8.38 11.06
CA THR A 360 9.40 7.81 9.96
C THR A 360 9.52 6.28 10.04
N CYS A 361 9.49 5.69 11.25
CA CYS A 361 9.47 4.23 11.41
C CYS A 361 8.17 3.57 10.88
N HIS A 362 7.12 4.37 10.69
CA HIS A 362 5.82 3.99 10.11
C HIS A 362 5.69 4.37 8.61
N GLU A 363 6.77 4.75 7.92
CA GLU A 363 6.72 5.01 6.47
C GLU A 363 6.87 3.70 5.68
N LEU A 364 6.00 3.46 4.68
CA LEU A 364 6.02 2.23 3.88
C LEU A 364 7.38 1.98 3.21
N GLY A 365 8.08 3.02 2.77
CA GLY A 365 9.43 2.91 2.22
C GLY A 365 10.46 2.35 3.22
N VAL A 366 10.28 2.59 4.53
CA VAL A 366 11.10 1.97 5.59
C VAL A 366 10.77 0.49 5.72
N TYR A 367 9.49 0.12 5.70
CA TYR A 367 9.05 -1.28 5.68
C TYR A 367 9.65 -2.07 4.50
N LEU A 368 9.60 -1.51 3.28
CA LEU A 368 10.16 -2.16 2.10
C LEU A 368 11.70 -2.21 2.12
N HIS A 369 12.37 -1.16 2.61
CA HIS A 369 13.82 -1.16 2.84
C HIS A 369 14.25 -2.27 3.82
N LEU A 370 13.51 -2.44 4.93
CA LEU A 370 13.79 -3.47 5.93
C LEU A 370 13.55 -4.89 5.36
N VAL A 371 12.43 -5.13 4.66
CA VAL A 371 12.18 -6.42 3.98
C VAL A 371 13.27 -6.74 2.95
N ASN A 372 13.74 -5.75 2.19
CA ASN A 372 14.82 -5.95 1.21
C ASN A 372 16.16 -6.31 1.89
N SER A 373 16.43 -5.73 3.07
CA SER A 373 17.70 -5.88 3.79
C SER A 373 17.78 -7.11 4.72
N PHE A 374 16.64 -7.56 5.27
CA PHE A 374 16.56 -8.52 6.37
C PHE A 374 16.94 -9.95 5.99
N MET A 375 18.06 -10.50 6.48
CA MET A 375 18.41 -11.91 6.28
C MET A 375 17.76 -12.85 7.32
N SER A 376 17.98 -12.62 8.61
CA SER A 376 17.55 -13.50 9.71
C SER A 376 17.56 -12.77 11.05
N SER A 377 16.90 -13.31 12.08
CA SER A 377 16.95 -12.75 13.44
C SER A 377 18.36 -12.76 14.05
N ARG A 378 19.19 -13.74 13.66
CA ARG A 378 20.56 -13.93 14.18
C ARG A 378 21.62 -13.18 13.38
N CYS A 379 21.32 -12.83 12.13
CA CYS A 379 22.14 -12.03 11.24
C CYS A 379 21.21 -11.16 10.39
N PRO A 380 20.91 -9.91 10.81
CA PRO A 380 19.87 -9.11 10.15
C PRO A 380 20.24 -8.57 8.78
N ILE A 381 21.52 -8.30 8.47
CA ILE A 381 21.90 -7.47 7.32
C ILE A 381 22.45 -8.31 6.16
N ARG A 382 21.82 -8.20 4.99
CA ARG A 382 22.37 -8.74 3.74
C ARG A 382 23.62 -7.98 3.31
N ALA A 383 24.72 -8.69 3.05
CA ALA A 383 26.01 -8.09 2.64
C ALA A 383 25.94 -7.24 1.34
N THR A 384 24.88 -7.39 0.53
CA THR A 384 24.62 -6.60 -0.69
C THR A 384 23.66 -5.42 -0.49
N ALA A 385 23.24 -5.12 0.74
CA ALA A 385 22.21 -4.10 1.03
C ALA A 385 22.67 -2.64 0.79
N ASP A 386 23.97 -2.40 0.63
CA ASP A 386 24.57 -1.06 0.67
C ASP A 386 24.34 -0.20 -0.59
N GLN A 387 23.76 -0.77 -1.67
CA GLN A 387 23.70 -0.11 -2.99
C GLN A 387 22.36 -0.22 -3.76
N THR A 388 21.27 -0.76 -3.21
CA THR A 388 19.99 -0.88 -3.96
C THR A 388 18.75 -0.30 -3.27
N ASN A 389 18.16 0.68 -3.95
CA ASN A 389 16.87 1.37 -3.74
C ASN A 389 16.89 2.72 -2.99
N LEU A 390 17.49 3.73 -3.63
CA LEU A 390 17.21 5.14 -3.32
C LEU A 390 15.80 5.59 -3.74
N ASP A 391 15.14 4.87 -4.64
CA ASP A 391 13.90 5.33 -5.29
C ASP A 391 12.67 5.32 -4.35
N PHE A 392 12.46 4.25 -3.57
CA PHE A 392 11.29 4.09 -2.68
C PHE A 392 11.13 5.24 -1.66
N LEU A 393 12.24 5.73 -1.11
CA LEU A 393 12.22 6.78 -0.09
C LEU A 393 12.21 8.20 -0.68
N ASN A 394 12.85 8.39 -1.84
CA ASN A 394 12.72 9.63 -2.60
C ASN A 394 11.28 9.88 -3.08
N LEU A 395 10.48 8.82 -3.29
CA LEU A 395 9.05 8.95 -3.59
C LEU A 395 8.27 9.56 -2.41
N PHE A 396 8.52 9.10 -1.18
CA PHE A 396 7.86 9.65 0.02
C PHE A 396 8.37 11.06 0.40
N ALA A 397 9.62 11.40 0.09
CA ALA A 397 10.12 12.77 0.21
C ALA A 397 9.37 13.74 -0.74
N ARG A 398 9.15 13.34 -2.00
CA ARG A 398 8.36 14.12 -2.98
C ARG A 398 6.88 14.23 -2.58
N TYR A 399 6.31 13.17 -2.01
CA TYR A 399 4.97 13.19 -1.44
C TYR A 399 4.84 14.25 -0.34
N ARG A 400 5.75 14.22 0.65
CA ARG A 400 5.74 15.18 1.77
C ARG A 400 6.04 16.63 1.34
N GLN A 401 6.72 16.82 0.20
CA GLN A 401 6.93 18.14 -0.41
C GLN A 401 5.65 18.70 -1.05
N ARG A 402 4.87 17.89 -1.77
CA ARG A 402 3.56 18.32 -2.32
C ARG A 402 2.59 18.76 -1.22
N THR A 403 2.59 18.08 -0.07
CA THR A 403 1.77 18.48 1.10
C THR A 403 2.36 19.65 1.91
N ARG A 404 3.40 20.35 1.43
CA ARG A 404 4.15 21.36 2.19
C ARG A 404 4.51 22.63 1.40
N THR A 405 3.90 22.85 0.24
CA THR A 405 3.98 24.13 -0.49
C THR A 405 2.75 24.99 -0.18
N PRO A 406 2.76 25.84 0.87
CA PRO A 406 1.86 26.97 0.87
C PRO A 406 2.23 27.85 -0.33
N VAL A 407 1.23 28.27 -1.11
CA VAL A 407 1.42 29.31 -2.12
C VAL A 407 1.66 30.63 -1.39
N ALA A 408 2.68 31.38 -1.83
CA ALA A 408 3.08 32.67 -1.27
C ALA A 408 2.43 33.85 -2.02
#